data_AF-A0A9E6DHW5-F1
#
_entry.id   AF-A0A9E6DHW5-F1
#
_cell.length_a   1.000
_cell.length_b   1.000
_cell.length_c   1.000
_cell.angle_alpha   90.00
_cell.angle_beta   90.00
_cell.angle_gamma   90.00
#
_symmetry.space_group_name_H-M   'P 1'
#
loop_
_entity.id
_entity.type
_entity.pdbx_description
1 polymer ?
#
loop_
_entity_poly.entity_id
_entity_poly.type
_entity_poly.pdbx_seq_one_letter_code
_entity_poly.pdbx_strand_id
1 'polypeptide(L)'
;MTHDLLNTLATSVKSHDLVDLAAQSTKPPLNAAGWTADLSRNFITEEIDAALLAHAEEVNLNGAIDNLFGAAIVNPSENRPALHWALRLPPESDLTASEHATTVKALEQAAELAARDDISAIVHIGIGGSDFGPRLYADAFADRLLEHIDLRFCANVDPLDLELALSGLEPAHTLIIGISKSFGTEETLYNLGRAKTWLEQSLGAAAAAKRLLLVTANPDRATAWLDGTEATTLGMPLSVGGRYSIWSAASVAVMASFGVDTFQEFLAGAAEMDRHVKSTPVADNLAAQLALLDFWNTSFMGFESRAVLAYSRRLRMLPTYLQQLEMESNGKSVGPDGEEAPLATAPLLWGGEGSVGQHSYHQWLHQGTHVVPTEFILAPGNLSDNEGVEALTAHALAQAEVLANGRSLAEVEAEEPDLPPHIARQKVHPGGRPSTFLHTEYLTPTKLGALIALYEHRTCLAGVLWQINSFDQWGVERGKTMATRLKPVLKSATQADDPVTQRLADQIK
;
A
#
# COMPACT_ATOMS: atom_id res chain seq x y z
N MET A 1 20.88 22.50 -10.12
CA MET A 1 20.54 23.32 -11.32
C MET A 1 19.21 22.90 -11.93
N THR A 2 18.84 21.61 -11.85
CA THR A 2 17.55 21.10 -12.35
C THR A 2 16.33 21.64 -11.59
N HIS A 3 16.39 21.83 -10.27
CA HIS A 3 15.25 22.38 -9.50
C HIS A 3 14.81 23.78 -9.96
N ASP A 4 15.74 24.68 -10.28
CA ASP A 4 15.41 26.04 -10.75
C ASP A 4 14.73 26.00 -12.13
N LEU A 5 15.19 25.11 -13.01
CA LEU A 5 14.56 24.86 -14.29
C LEU A 5 13.14 24.29 -14.10
N LEU A 6 12.98 23.27 -13.26
CA LEU A 6 11.69 22.65 -12.97
C LEU A 6 10.70 23.67 -12.35
N ASN A 7 11.15 24.56 -11.47
CA ASN A 7 10.33 25.65 -10.94
C ASN A 7 9.88 26.64 -12.02
N THR A 8 10.78 26.98 -12.95
CA THR A 8 10.48 27.85 -14.08
C THR A 8 9.44 27.22 -15.00
N LEU A 9 9.62 25.93 -15.33
CA LEU A 9 8.69 25.17 -16.14
C LEU A 9 7.32 25.00 -15.46
N ALA A 10 7.30 24.77 -14.14
CA ALA A 10 6.07 24.66 -13.37
C ALA A 10 5.26 25.96 -13.39
N THR A 11 5.94 27.10 -13.29
CA THR A 11 5.30 28.42 -13.40
C THR A 11 4.70 28.64 -14.79
N SER A 12 5.41 28.21 -15.84
CA SER A 12 4.94 28.33 -17.22
C SER A 12 3.73 27.43 -17.51
N VAL A 13 3.82 26.14 -17.16
CA VAL A 13 2.80 25.15 -17.53
C VAL A 13 1.48 25.36 -16.80
N LYS A 14 1.49 25.97 -15.60
CA LYS A 14 0.27 26.33 -14.85
C LYS A 14 -0.64 27.32 -15.59
N SER A 15 -0.14 27.99 -16.63
CA SER A 15 -0.93 28.88 -17.49
C SER A 15 -1.53 28.19 -18.72
N HIS A 16 -1.21 26.92 -18.96
CA HIS A 16 -1.70 26.14 -20.09
C HIS A 16 -2.96 25.34 -19.71
N ASP A 17 -3.84 25.13 -20.68
CA ASP A 17 -4.99 24.25 -20.52
C ASP A 17 -4.54 22.78 -20.55
N LEU A 18 -4.99 22.00 -19.58
CA LEU A 18 -4.67 20.56 -19.51
C LEU A 18 -5.21 19.79 -20.71
N VAL A 19 -6.35 20.21 -21.28
CA VAL A 19 -6.95 19.58 -22.45
C VAL A 19 -6.04 19.71 -23.66
N ASP A 20 -5.50 20.91 -23.88
CA ASP A 20 -4.58 21.19 -24.98
C ASP A 20 -3.27 20.40 -24.80
N LEU A 21 -2.74 20.35 -23.57
CA LEU A 21 -1.55 19.56 -23.24
C LEU A 21 -1.77 18.07 -23.50
N ALA A 22 -2.92 17.52 -23.07
CA ALA A 22 -3.25 16.12 -23.27
C ALA A 22 -3.42 15.78 -24.75
N ALA A 23 -4.08 16.65 -25.53
CA ALA A 23 -4.27 16.47 -26.97
C ALA A 23 -2.96 16.56 -27.78
N GLN A 24 -1.98 17.31 -27.28
CA GLN A 24 -0.65 17.45 -27.88
C GLN A 24 0.35 16.41 -27.39
N SER A 25 -0.01 15.60 -26.39
CA SER A 25 0.88 14.59 -25.83
C SER A 25 1.27 13.56 -26.88
N THR A 26 2.57 13.44 -27.12
CA THR A 26 3.16 12.44 -28.03
C THR A 26 3.62 11.19 -27.27
N LYS A 27 3.51 11.19 -25.93
CA LYS A 27 4.02 10.13 -25.07
C LYS A 27 3.11 8.91 -25.15
N PRO A 28 3.61 7.75 -25.62
CA PRO A 28 2.80 6.54 -25.70
C PRO A 28 2.48 6.01 -24.29
N PRO A 29 1.39 5.24 -24.13
CA PRO A 29 1.15 4.51 -22.89
C PRO A 29 2.30 3.57 -22.54
N LEU A 30 2.65 3.53 -21.27
CA LEU A 30 3.69 2.66 -20.73
C LEU A 30 3.11 1.29 -20.41
N ASN A 31 3.84 0.22 -20.70
CA ASN A 31 3.39 -1.15 -20.50
C ASN A 31 4.40 -1.93 -19.66
N ALA A 32 3.94 -2.58 -18.60
CA ALA A 32 4.79 -3.44 -17.77
C ALA A 32 3.96 -4.52 -17.06
N ALA A 33 4.41 -5.77 -17.13
CA ALA A 33 3.77 -6.92 -16.49
C ALA A 33 2.24 -7.03 -16.77
N GLY A 34 1.83 -6.64 -17.98
CA GLY A 34 0.45 -6.52 -18.49
C GLY A 34 -0.46 -5.56 -17.72
N TRP A 35 0.12 -4.51 -17.18
CA TRP A 35 -0.54 -3.24 -16.92
C TRP A 35 -0.15 -2.23 -17.99
N THR A 36 -1.11 -1.39 -18.36
CA THR A 36 -0.93 -0.25 -19.26
C THR A 36 -1.27 1.04 -18.52
N ALA A 37 -0.40 2.03 -18.59
CA ALA A 37 -0.58 3.34 -17.94
C ALA A 37 -0.55 4.47 -18.97
N ASP A 38 -1.59 5.29 -18.97
CA ASP A 38 -1.68 6.53 -19.73
C ASP A 38 -1.46 7.73 -18.78
N LEU A 39 -0.45 8.54 -19.10
CA LEU A 39 -0.02 9.71 -18.34
C LEU A 39 -0.33 11.03 -19.09
N SER A 40 -1.03 10.98 -20.22
CA SER A 40 -1.27 12.13 -21.10
C SER A 40 -2.05 13.27 -20.42
N ARG A 41 -2.94 12.96 -19.48
CA ARG A 41 -3.72 13.94 -18.71
C ARG A 41 -2.97 14.49 -17.50
N ASN A 42 -1.69 14.80 -17.66
CA ASN A 42 -0.88 15.47 -16.63
C ASN A 42 -0.22 16.72 -17.20
N PHE A 43 0.17 17.65 -16.32
CA PHE A 43 0.88 18.89 -16.70
C PHE A 43 2.36 18.60 -17.03
N ILE A 44 2.59 17.80 -18.08
CA ILE A 44 3.90 17.38 -18.56
C ILE A 44 3.99 17.65 -20.06
N THR A 45 4.91 18.54 -20.44
CA THR A 45 5.35 18.74 -21.82
C THR A 45 6.61 17.91 -22.11
N GLU A 46 7.04 17.80 -23.37
CA GLU A 46 8.31 17.16 -23.71
C GLU A 46 9.52 17.81 -23.01
N GLU A 47 9.50 19.13 -22.83
CA GLU A 47 10.54 19.88 -22.10
C GLU A 47 10.55 19.53 -20.60
N ILE A 48 9.37 19.41 -19.98
CA ILE A 48 9.24 19.00 -18.58
C ILE A 48 9.71 17.55 -18.40
N ASP A 49 9.30 16.65 -19.30
CA ASP A 49 9.72 15.25 -19.27
C ASP A 49 11.24 15.12 -19.38
N ALA A 50 11.87 15.84 -20.31
CA ALA A 50 13.32 15.88 -20.45
C ALA A 50 14.02 16.43 -19.21
N ALA A 51 13.47 17.48 -18.58
CA ALA A 51 14.02 18.05 -17.34
C ALA A 51 13.90 17.08 -16.15
N LEU A 52 12.79 16.34 -16.05
CA LEU A 52 12.59 15.30 -15.04
C LEU A 52 13.56 14.13 -15.24
N LEU A 53 13.77 13.69 -16.47
CA LEU A 53 14.76 12.66 -16.80
C LEU A 53 16.20 13.11 -16.50
N ALA A 54 16.55 14.36 -16.83
CA ALA A 54 17.85 14.94 -16.47
C ALA A 54 18.04 15.01 -14.95
N HIS A 55 16.98 15.29 -14.18
CA HIS A 55 17.03 15.23 -12.73
C HIS A 55 17.21 13.79 -12.21
N ALA A 56 16.53 12.81 -12.82
CA ALA A 56 16.72 11.39 -12.49
C ALA A 56 18.18 10.94 -12.71
N GLU A 57 18.85 11.45 -13.74
CA GLU A 57 20.28 11.24 -13.97
C GLU A 57 21.14 11.94 -12.91
N GLU A 58 20.83 13.19 -12.53
CA GLU A 58 21.54 13.95 -11.50
C GLU A 58 21.54 13.23 -10.14
N VAL A 59 20.41 12.63 -9.74
CA VAL A 59 20.29 11.84 -8.50
C VAL A 59 20.74 10.38 -8.66
N ASN A 60 21.24 10.00 -9.84
CA ASN A 60 21.67 8.65 -10.19
C ASN A 60 20.61 7.56 -9.92
N LEU A 61 19.40 7.75 -10.46
CA LEU A 61 18.28 6.84 -10.25
C LEU A 61 18.57 5.41 -10.74
N ASN A 62 19.30 5.24 -11.85
CA ASN A 62 19.76 3.92 -12.31
C ASN A 62 20.66 3.25 -11.27
N GLY A 63 21.63 3.98 -10.69
CA GLY A 63 22.46 3.46 -9.62
C GLY A 63 21.67 3.10 -8.36
N ALA A 64 20.56 3.79 -8.07
CA ALA A 64 19.67 3.43 -6.96
C ALA A 64 18.92 2.09 -7.23
N ILE A 65 18.49 1.85 -8.46
CA ILE A 65 17.93 0.55 -8.89
C ILE A 65 18.99 -0.54 -8.73
N ASP A 66 20.22 -0.32 -9.21
CA ASP A 66 21.33 -1.26 -9.07
C ASP A 66 21.65 -1.55 -7.61
N ASN A 67 21.63 -0.54 -6.74
CA ASN A 67 21.86 -0.70 -5.30
C ASN A 67 20.77 -1.53 -4.64
N LEU A 68 19.50 -1.31 -4.98
CA LEU A 68 18.37 -2.08 -4.44
C LEU A 68 18.47 -3.56 -4.83
N PHE A 69 18.65 -3.85 -6.12
CA PHE A 69 18.74 -5.23 -6.62
C PHE A 69 20.10 -5.89 -6.35
N GLY A 70 21.15 -5.10 -6.12
CA GLY A 70 22.48 -5.54 -5.71
C GLY A 70 22.60 -5.84 -4.22
N ALA A 71 21.50 -5.77 -3.46
CA ALA A 71 21.48 -5.96 -2.01
C ALA A 71 22.40 -5.01 -1.23
N ALA A 72 22.62 -3.80 -1.74
CA ALA A 72 23.36 -2.76 -1.06
C ALA A 72 22.59 -2.23 0.17
N ILE A 73 23.28 -1.49 1.02
CA ILE A 73 22.66 -0.82 2.17
C ILE A 73 21.89 0.40 1.67
N VAL A 74 20.60 0.20 1.44
CA VAL A 74 19.65 1.26 1.03
C VAL A 74 18.82 1.79 2.20
N ASN A 75 18.88 1.15 3.36
CA ASN A 75 18.36 1.64 4.63
C ASN A 75 19.53 1.98 5.58
N PRO A 76 20.16 3.15 5.42
CA PRO A 76 21.36 3.51 6.17
C PRO A 76 21.11 3.76 7.65
N SER A 77 19.94 4.28 8.03
CA SER A 77 19.63 4.57 9.45
C SER A 77 19.53 3.32 10.31
N GLU A 78 19.22 2.17 9.71
CA GLU A 78 19.26 0.86 10.35
C GLU A 78 20.42 -0.03 9.89
N ASN A 79 21.30 0.48 9.01
CA ASN A 79 22.42 -0.23 8.39
C ASN A 79 22.00 -1.57 7.75
N ARG A 80 20.96 -1.55 6.90
CA ARG A 80 20.36 -2.75 6.29
C ARG A 80 20.14 -2.61 4.79
N PRO A 81 20.15 -3.73 4.05
CA PRO A 81 19.55 -3.80 2.72
C PRO A 81 18.01 -3.87 2.82
N ALA A 82 17.34 -3.63 1.69
CA ALA A 82 15.91 -3.87 1.51
C ALA A 82 15.70 -4.96 0.44
N LEU A 83 15.23 -6.15 0.85
CA LEU A 83 15.26 -7.36 0.02
C LEU A 83 13.88 -7.99 -0.21
N HIS A 84 12.81 -7.20 -0.16
CA HIS A 84 11.45 -7.69 -0.39
C HIS A 84 11.26 -8.32 -1.80
N TRP A 85 12.00 -7.84 -2.81
CA TRP A 85 12.04 -8.44 -4.15
C TRP A 85 12.73 -9.83 -4.18
N ALA A 86 13.65 -10.11 -3.24
CA ALA A 86 14.34 -11.41 -3.19
C ALA A 86 13.41 -12.56 -2.76
N LEU A 87 12.28 -12.23 -2.14
CA LEU A 87 11.25 -13.20 -1.74
C LEU A 87 10.52 -13.84 -2.93
N ARG A 88 10.63 -13.26 -4.13
CA ARG A 88 9.85 -13.64 -5.33
C ARG A 88 10.67 -13.80 -6.60
N LEU A 89 11.91 -13.31 -6.64
CA LEU A 89 12.85 -13.60 -7.71
C LEU A 89 13.73 -14.83 -7.41
N PRO A 90 14.21 -15.54 -8.46
CA PRO A 90 15.26 -16.54 -8.28
C PRO A 90 16.49 -15.92 -7.60
N PRO A 91 17.15 -16.65 -6.68
CA PRO A 91 18.29 -16.11 -5.96
C PRO A 91 19.52 -15.92 -6.86
N GLU A 92 20.23 -14.81 -6.67
CA GLU A 92 21.47 -14.46 -7.40
C GLU A 92 22.71 -14.45 -6.46
N SER A 93 22.50 -14.62 -5.15
CA SER A 93 23.53 -14.61 -4.11
C SER A 93 23.10 -15.42 -2.89
N ASP A 94 24.03 -15.75 -1.98
CA ASP A 94 23.70 -16.47 -0.73
C ASP A 94 22.70 -15.70 0.15
N LEU A 95 22.83 -14.37 0.19
CA LEU A 95 21.92 -13.50 0.94
C LEU A 95 20.50 -13.59 0.37
N THR A 96 20.34 -13.41 -0.94
CA THR A 96 19.02 -13.51 -1.60
C THR A 96 18.45 -14.92 -1.55
N ALA A 97 19.29 -15.96 -1.57
CA ALA A 97 18.87 -17.35 -1.36
C ALA A 97 18.29 -17.57 0.04
N SER A 98 18.91 -16.99 1.07
CA SER A 98 18.40 -17.07 2.45
C SER A 98 17.03 -16.40 2.59
N GLU A 99 16.83 -15.26 1.94
CA GLU A 99 15.55 -14.54 1.92
C GLU A 99 14.47 -15.39 1.24
N HIS A 100 14.74 -15.84 0.01
CA HIS A 100 13.83 -16.64 -0.79
C HIS A 100 13.41 -17.94 -0.08
N ALA A 101 14.34 -18.59 0.63
CA ALA A 101 14.05 -19.80 1.40
C ALA A 101 13.00 -19.59 2.50
N THR A 102 12.83 -18.37 3.02
CA THR A 102 11.77 -18.08 4.01
C THR A 102 10.38 -18.11 3.38
N THR A 103 10.23 -17.62 2.16
CA THR A 103 8.97 -17.72 1.39
C THR A 103 8.66 -19.16 1.01
N VAL A 104 9.67 -19.93 0.59
CA VAL A 104 9.50 -21.37 0.29
C VAL A 104 8.97 -22.11 1.51
N LYS A 105 9.58 -21.92 2.69
CA LYS A 105 9.10 -22.53 3.95
C LYS A 105 7.68 -22.10 4.32
N ALA A 106 7.33 -20.84 4.06
CA ALA A 106 5.97 -20.36 4.31
C ALA A 106 4.94 -21.02 3.39
N LEU A 107 5.27 -21.22 2.11
CA LEU A 107 4.43 -21.93 1.16
C LEU A 107 4.29 -23.41 1.51
N GLU A 108 5.37 -24.07 1.91
CA GLU A 108 5.33 -25.46 2.41
C GLU A 108 4.41 -25.56 3.64
N GLN A 109 4.58 -24.68 4.62
CA GLN A 109 3.74 -24.65 5.80
C GLN A 109 2.27 -24.37 5.45
N ALA A 110 2.02 -23.46 4.52
CA ALA A 110 0.66 -23.13 4.08
C ALA A 110 -0.01 -24.31 3.37
N ALA A 111 0.72 -25.06 2.54
CA ALA A 111 0.21 -26.27 1.90
C ALA A 111 -0.17 -27.34 2.93
N GLU A 112 0.66 -27.54 3.96
CA GLU A 112 0.33 -28.44 5.07
C GLU A 112 -0.93 -27.99 5.81
N LEU A 113 -1.06 -26.69 6.09
CA LEU A 113 -2.23 -26.14 6.78
C LEU A 113 -3.52 -26.27 5.96
N ALA A 114 -3.45 -26.02 4.65
CA ALA A 114 -4.59 -26.14 3.74
C ALA A 114 -5.07 -27.59 3.57
N ALA A 115 -4.22 -28.58 3.81
CA ALA A 115 -4.56 -30.00 3.72
C ALA A 115 -5.17 -30.57 5.01
N ARG A 116 -5.21 -29.80 6.10
CA ARG A 116 -5.73 -30.25 7.40
C ARG A 116 -7.25 -30.14 7.47
N ASP A 117 -7.91 -31.26 7.69
CA ASP A 117 -9.36 -31.36 7.88
C ASP A 117 -9.83 -30.91 9.27
N ASP A 118 -8.90 -30.80 10.22
CA ASP A 118 -9.17 -30.41 11.60
C ASP A 118 -9.11 -28.89 11.84
N ILE A 119 -8.87 -28.09 10.79
CA ILE A 119 -8.90 -26.62 10.83
C ILE A 119 -10.10 -26.13 9.99
N SER A 120 -11.05 -25.47 10.64
CA SER A 120 -12.18 -24.82 9.96
C SER A 120 -12.12 -23.29 10.04
N ALA A 121 -11.21 -22.74 10.85
CA ALA A 121 -11.04 -21.29 10.98
C ALA A 121 -9.57 -20.91 11.20
N ILE A 122 -9.18 -19.77 10.64
CA ILE A 122 -7.87 -19.15 10.84
C ILE A 122 -8.07 -17.73 11.32
N VAL A 123 -7.46 -17.36 12.45
CA VAL A 123 -7.44 -15.99 12.97
C VAL A 123 -6.04 -15.42 12.81
N HIS A 124 -5.92 -14.48 11.89
CA HIS A 124 -4.71 -13.72 11.61
C HIS A 124 -4.59 -12.54 12.57
N ILE A 125 -3.55 -12.51 13.40
CA ILE A 125 -3.30 -11.44 14.38
C ILE A 125 -2.02 -10.69 14.00
N GLY A 126 -2.18 -9.43 13.57
CA GLY A 126 -1.09 -8.56 13.15
C GLY A 126 -1.60 -7.14 12.92
N ILE A 127 -0.72 -6.14 12.93
CA ILE A 127 -1.09 -4.73 12.71
C ILE A 127 -0.18 -4.07 11.69
N GLY A 128 -0.73 -3.11 10.93
CA GLY A 128 0.00 -2.36 9.90
C GLY A 128 0.53 -3.28 8.81
N GLY A 129 1.85 -3.38 8.68
CA GLY A 129 2.50 -4.13 7.60
C GLY A 129 2.25 -5.64 7.68
N SER A 130 2.04 -6.14 8.91
CA SER A 130 1.66 -7.54 9.16
C SER A 130 0.20 -7.85 8.79
N ASP A 131 -0.57 -6.88 8.30
CA ASP A 131 -2.03 -6.96 8.25
C ASP A 131 -2.61 -6.42 6.94
N PHE A 132 -2.31 -5.18 6.56
CA PHE A 132 -2.94 -4.55 5.39
C PHE A 132 -2.66 -5.29 4.07
N GLY A 133 -1.44 -5.83 3.89
CA GLY A 133 -1.11 -6.65 2.73
C GLY A 133 -1.93 -7.94 2.66
N PRO A 134 -1.87 -8.81 3.68
CA PRO A 134 -2.73 -10.00 3.77
C PRO A 134 -4.23 -9.70 3.61
N ARG A 135 -4.75 -8.62 4.24
CA ARG A 135 -6.16 -8.23 4.08
C ARG A 135 -6.50 -7.80 2.66
N LEU A 136 -5.62 -7.05 1.99
CA LEU A 136 -5.80 -6.70 0.59
C LEU A 136 -5.90 -7.96 -0.28
N TYR A 137 -4.99 -8.92 -0.09
CA TYR A 137 -5.01 -10.18 -0.83
C TYR A 137 -6.31 -10.96 -0.59
N ALA A 138 -6.72 -11.10 0.68
CA ALA A 138 -7.94 -11.82 1.04
C ALA A 138 -9.19 -11.13 0.47
N ASP A 139 -9.26 -9.79 0.50
CA ASP A 139 -10.38 -9.04 -0.06
C ASP A 139 -10.43 -9.14 -1.59
N ALA A 140 -9.27 -9.10 -2.24
CA ALA A 140 -9.12 -9.16 -3.69
C ALA A 140 -9.56 -10.50 -4.28
N PHE A 141 -9.35 -11.60 -3.55
CA PHE A 141 -9.64 -12.96 -3.99
C PHE A 141 -10.66 -13.68 -3.12
N ALA A 142 -11.55 -12.94 -2.45
CA ALA A 142 -12.56 -13.51 -1.57
C ALA A 142 -13.42 -14.62 -2.21
N ASP A 143 -13.61 -14.57 -3.53
CA ASP A 143 -14.28 -15.60 -4.35
C ASP A 143 -13.48 -16.89 -4.58
N ARG A 144 -12.22 -16.92 -4.15
CA ARG A 144 -11.29 -18.07 -4.21
C ARG A 144 -10.97 -18.64 -2.82
N LEU A 145 -11.62 -18.15 -1.76
CA LEU A 145 -11.44 -18.68 -0.41
C LEU A 145 -11.86 -20.16 -0.39
N LEU A 146 -11.05 -21.01 0.24
CA LEU A 146 -11.39 -22.43 0.40
C LEU A 146 -12.66 -22.56 1.25
N GLU A 147 -13.67 -23.26 0.73
CA GLU A 147 -15.03 -23.32 1.32
C GLU A 147 -15.07 -23.78 2.78
N HIS A 148 -14.07 -24.53 3.24
CA HIS A 148 -14.00 -25.07 4.60
C HIS A 148 -13.27 -24.17 5.60
N ILE A 149 -12.71 -23.02 5.16
CA ILE A 149 -11.92 -22.12 6.02
C ILE A 149 -12.66 -20.79 6.23
N ASP A 150 -12.96 -20.47 7.49
CA ASP A 150 -13.33 -19.12 7.94
C ASP A 150 -12.06 -18.33 8.29
N LEU A 151 -11.63 -17.45 7.38
CA LEU A 151 -10.47 -16.57 7.61
C LEU A 151 -10.92 -15.25 8.24
N ARG A 152 -10.38 -14.95 9.43
CA ARG A 152 -10.64 -13.71 10.17
C ARG A 152 -9.35 -13.01 10.55
N PHE A 153 -9.46 -11.72 10.82
CA PHE A 153 -8.31 -10.89 11.10
C PHE A 153 -8.55 -10.02 12.34
N CYS A 154 -7.51 -9.82 13.15
CA CYS A 154 -7.49 -8.95 14.32
C CYS A 154 -6.20 -8.12 14.32
N ALA A 155 -6.33 -6.80 14.42
CA ALA A 155 -5.21 -5.88 14.38
C ALA A 155 -5.21 -4.88 15.54
N ASN A 156 -6.38 -4.35 15.90
CA ASN A 156 -6.52 -3.27 16.84
C ASN A 156 -6.35 -3.77 18.29
N VAL A 157 -5.80 -2.92 19.16
CA VAL A 157 -5.72 -3.20 20.61
C VAL A 157 -7.07 -3.06 21.31
N ASP A 158 -8.04 -2.41 20.65
CA ASP A 158 -9.44 -2.40 21.09
C ASP A 158 -9.92 -3.84 21.33
N PRO A 159 -10.31 -4.20 22.58
CA PRO A 159 -10.69 -5.57 22.92
C PRO A 159 -11.79 -6.17 22.04
N LEU A 160 -12.68 -5.34 21.48
CA LEU A 160 -13.77 -5.78 20.63
C LEU A 160 -13.28 -6.43 19.33
N ASP A 161 -12.13 -6.00 18.80
CA ASP A 161 -11.61 -6.52 17.52
C ASP A 161 -11.31 -8.02 17.61
N LEU A 162 -10.65 -8.46 18.69
CA LEU A 162 -10.42 -9.88 18.95
C LEU A 162 -11.72 -10.62 19.29
N GLU A 163 -12.63 -9.99 20.04
CA GLU A 163 -13.90 -10.63 20.41
C GLU A 163 -14.75 -10.95 19.19
N LEU A 164 -14.82 -10.03 18.22
CA LEU A 164 -15.48 -10.27 16.94
C LEU A 164 -14.75 -11.33 16.12
N ALA A 165 -13.41 -11.28 16.08
CA ALA A 165 -12.62 -12.28 15.37
C ALA A 165 -12.84 -13.70 15.93
N LEU A 166 -12.97 -13.88 17.25
CA LEU A 166 -13.19 -15.17 17.89
C LEU A 166 -14.67 -15.60 17.98
N SER A 167 -15.61 -14.69 17.72
CA SER A 167 -17.04 -14.93 17.95
C SER A 167 -17.58 -16.13 17.16
N GLY A 168 -18.14 -17.10 17.87
CA GLY A 168 -18.73 -18.32 17.29
C GLY A 168 -17.72 -19.34 16.76
N LEU A 169 -16.42 -19.13 16.95
CA LEU A 169 -15.40 -20.10 16.55
C LEU A 169 -15.23 -21.20 17.62
N GLU A 170 -14.96 -22.42 17.16
CA GLU A 170 -14.65 -23.57 18.01
C GLU A 170 -13.13 -23.65 18.24
N PRO A 171 -12.62 -23.54 19.49
CA PRO A 171 -11.18 -23.59 19.78
C PRO A 171 -10.47 -24.82 19.19
N ALA A 172 -11.15 -25.97 19.23
CA ALA A 172 -10.62 -27.23 18.74
C ALA A 172 -10.38 -27.25 17.23
N HIS A 173 -10.97 -26.33 16.46
CA HIS A 173 -10.86 -26.24 15.00
C HIS A 173 -10.31 -24.89 14.51
N THR A 174 -9.81 -24.05 15.42
CA THR A 174 -9.34 -22.70 15.11
C THR A 174 -7.82 -22.61 15.21
N LEU A 175 -7.15 -22.19 14.15
CA LEU A 175 -5.73 -21.85 14.16
C LEU A 175 -5.53 -20.35 14.40
N ILE A 176 -4.71 -19.98 15.38
CA ILE A 176 -4.30 -18.61 15.64
C ILE A 176 -2.92 -18.38 15.03
N ILE A 177 -2.79 -17.38 14.17
CA ILE A 177 -1.54 -17.01 13.50
C ILE A 177 -1.13 -15.61 13.94
N GLY A 178 -0.03 -15.51 14.69
CA GLY A 178 0.49 -14.25 15.22
C GLY A 178 1.69 -13.72 14.44
N ILE A 179 1.62 -12.51 13.91
CA ILE A 179 2.65 -11.94 13.04
C ILE A 179 3.19 -10.62 13.61
N SER A 180 4.42 -10.66 14.12
CA SER A 180 5.11 -9.47 14.62
C SER A 180 6.60 -9.55 14.30
N LYS A 181 7.10 -8.65 13.44
CA LYS A 181 8.53 -8.61 13.07
C LYS A 181 9.46 -8.52 14.28
N SER A 182 9.17 -7.59 15.19
CA SER A 182 10.00 -7.35 16.37
C SER A 182 9.66 -8.26 17.55
N PHE A 183 8.54 -8.98 17.46
CA PHE A 183 7.86 -9.65 18.56
C PHE A 183 7.77 -8.80 19.83
N GLY A 184 7.55 -7.50 19.65
CA GLY A 184 7.43 -6.50 20.72
C GLY A 184 6.29 -5.51 20.50
N THR A 185 5.52 -5.69 19.42
CA THR A 185 4.33 -4.86 19.13
C THR A 185 3.26 -5.13 20.17
N GLU A 186 2.89 -4.11 20.93
CA GLU A 186 1.99 -4.24 22.07
C GLU A 186 0.63 -4.82 21.65
N GLU A 187 0.03 -4.25 20.61
CA GLU A 187 -1.30 -4.59 20.13
C GLU A 187 -1.36 -6.08 19.74
N THR A 188 -0.37 -6.54 18.97
CA THR A 188 -0.25 -7.94 18.54
C THR A 188 -0.03 -8.88 19.73
N LEU A 189 0.89 -8.56 20.65
CA LEU A 189 1.17 -9.42 21.81
C LEU A 189 0.00 -9.48 22.79
N TYR A 190 -0.72 -8.38 22.97
CA TYR A 190 -1.93 -8.32 23.78
C TYR A 190 -3.00 -9.27 23.22
N ASN A 191 -3.29 -9.16 21.92
CA ASN A 191 -4.28 -10.01 21.27
C ASN A 191 -3.85 -11.47 21.21
N LEU A 192 -2.57 -11.75 20.94
CA LEU A 192 -2.05 -13.12 20.99
C LEU A 192 -2.16 -13.74 22.38
N GLY A 193 -1.89 -12.97 23.44
CA GLY A 193 -2.04 -13.44 24.82
C GLY A 193 -3.48 -13.81 25.16
N ARG A 194 -4.44 -12.99 24.72
CA ARG A 194 -5.88 -13.26 24.89
C ARG A 194 -6.32 -14.48 24.07
N ALA A 195 -5.91 -14.58 22.81
CA ALA A 195 -6.24 -15.72 21.95
C ALA A 195 -5.63 -17.04 22.46
N LYS A 196 -4.37 -17.01 22.93
CA LYS A 196 -3.72 -18.15 23.60
C LYS A 196 -4.51 -18.55 24.85
N THR A 197 -4.87 -17.59 25.69
CA THR A 197 -5.67 -17.86 26.90
C THR A 197 -7.02 -18.52 26.54
N TRP A 198 -7.70 -18.02 25.51
CA TRP A 198 -8.96 -18.58 25.01
C TRP A 198 -8.82 -20.04 24.55
N LEU A 199 -7.75 -20.36 23.82
CA LEU A 199 -7.42 -21.75 23.44
C LEU A 199 -7.14 -22.61 24.66
N GLU A 200 -6.31 -22.14 25.59
CA GLU A 200 -5.86 -22.90 26.77
C GLU A 200 -6.99 -23.22 27.74
N GLN A 201 -7.91 -22.28 27.94
CA GLN A 201 -9.09 -22.48 28.77
C GLN A 201 -9.99 -23.61 28.23
N SER A 202 -9.97 -23.84 26.92
CA SER A 202 -10.85 -24.82 26.26
C SER A 202 -10.17 -26.16 26.01
N LEU A 203 -8.88 -26.16 25.65
CA LEU A 203 -8.16 -27.34 25.18
C LEU A 203 -7.06 -27.83 26.15
N GLY A 204 -6.65 -26.97 27.09
CA GLY A 204 -5.41 -27.13 27.85
C GLY A 204 -4.15 -26.75 27.03
N ALA A 205 -3.05 -26.48 27.74
CA ALA A 205 -1.82 -25.91 27.16
C ALA A 205 -1.24 -26.71 25.98
N ALA A 206 -1.09 -28.03 26.14
CA ALA A 206 -0.46 -28.86 25.11
C ALA A 206 -1.26 -28.95 23.81
N ALA A 207 -2.60 -28.91 23.88
CA ALA A 207 -3.44 -28.92 22.68
C ALA A 207 -3.57 -27.52 22.07
N ALA A 208 -3.63 -26.47 22.90
CA ALA A 208 -3.60 -25.07 22.45
C ALA A 208 -2.32 -24.73 21.66
N ALA A 209 -1.18 -25.29 22.07
CA ALA A 209 0.11 -25.11 21.39
C ALA A 209 0.05 -25.50 19.89
N LYS A 210 -0.69 -26.57 19.55
CA LYS A 210 -0.89 -27.06 18.17
C LYS A 210 -1.84 -26.19 17.34
N ARG A 211 -2.50 -25.21 17.98
CA ARG A 211 -3.39 -24.21 17.40
C ARG A 211 -2.73 -22.83 17.34
N LEU A 212 -1.42 -22.75 17.55
CA LEU A 212 -0.63 -21.53 17.47
C LEU A 212 0.44 -21.64 16.39
N LEU A 213 0.52 -20.61 15.54
CA LEU A 213 1.65 -20.38 14.64
C LEU A 213 2.12 -18.94 14.81
N LEU A 214 3.44 -18.74 14.90
CA LEU A 214 4.05 -17.42 15.05
C LEU A 214 4.92 -17.08 13.84
N VAL A 215 4.97 -15.80 13.46
CA VAL A 215 5.83 -15.28 12.40
C VAL A 215 6.62 -14.08 12.93
N THR A 216 7.95 -14.16 12.89
CA THR A 216 8.80 -13.14 13.52
C THR A 216 10.22 -13.09 12.95
N ALA A 217 10.86 -11.92 13.07
CA ALA A 217 12.31 -11.77 12.87
C ALA A 217 13.10 -11.91 14.18
N ASN A 218 12.41 -12.14 15.30
CA ASN A 218 12.98 -12.27 16.63
C ASN A 218 12.46 -13.56 17.32
N PRO A 219 13.01 -14.74 16.94
CA PRO A 219 12.58 -16.02 17.49
C PRO A 219 12.87 -16.16 18.99
N ASP A 220 13.90 -15.49 19.52
CA ASP A 220 14.24 -15.54 20.95
C ASP A 220 13.12 -14.92 21.80
N ARG A 221 12.58 -13.76 21.39
CA ARG A 221 11.44 -13.13 22.07
C ARG A 221 10.16 -13.97 21.96
N ALA A 222 9.93 -14.60 20.81
CA ALA A 222 8.79 -15.51 20.64
C ALA A 222 8.91 -16.73 21.56
N THR A 223 10.10 -17.33 21.64
CA THR A 223 10.39 -18.46 22.53
C THR A 223 10.21 -18.08 24.00
N ALA A 224 10.70 -16.90 24.40
CA ALA A 224 10.52 -16.39 25.75
C ALA A 224 9.04 -16.14 26.09
N TRP A 225 8.26 -15.61 25.15
CA TRP A 225 6.81 -15.38 25.33
C TRP A 225 6.01 -16.69 25.41
N LEU A 226 6.44 -17.71 24.67
CA LEU A 226 5.82 -19.04 24.70
C LEU A 226 6.01 -19.77 26.03
N ASP A 227 7.01 -19.40 26.83
CA ASP A 227 7.27 -19.93 28.18
C ASP A 227 7.22 -21.47 28.25
N GLY A 228 7.94 -22.14 27.35
CA GLY A 228 7.99 -23.60 27.24
C GLY A 228 6.86 -24.24 26.44
N THR A 229 5.93 -23.45 25.87
CA THR A 229 4.92 -23.92 24.91
C THR A 229 5.56 -24.15 23.54
N GLU A 230 5.47 -25.36 22.99
CA GLU A 230 5.97 -25.66 21.65
C GLU A 230 4.94 -25.24 20.57
N ALA A 231 5.17 -24.09 19.93
CA ALA A 231 4.37 -23.61 18.80
C ALA A 231 5.20 -23.53 17.52
N THR A 232 4.55 -23.70 16.38
CA THR A 232 5.20 -23.54 15.07
C THR A 232 5.63 -22.09 14.90
N THR A 233 6.89 -21.85 14.51
CA THR A 233 7.42 -20.50 14.30
C THR A 233 8.09 -20.40 12.94
N LEU A 234 7.62 -19.48 12.09
CA LEU A 234 8.23 -19.14 10.81
C LEU A 234 9.08 -17.88 10.95
N GLY A 235 10.25 -17.90 10.29
CA GLY A 235 11.15 -16.76 10.25
C GLY A 235 10.68 -15.70 9.26
N MET A 236 10.76 -14.44 9.65
CA MET A 236 10.66 -13.30 8.76
C MET A 236 11.99 -12.54 8.73
N PRO A 237 12.57 -12.25 7.56
CA PRO A 237 13.87 -11.59 7.50
C PRO A 237 13.85 -10.11 7.93
N LEU A 238 14.96 -9.63 8.53
CA LEU A 238 15.08 -8.23 8.94
C LEU A 238 15.17 -7.25 7.77
N SER A 239 15.65 -7.71 6.61
CA SER A 239 15.76 -6.98 5.33
C SER A 239 14.41 -6.72 4.66
N VAL A 240 13.32 -7.33 5.16
CA VAL A 240 11.96 -7.17 4.63
C VAL A 240 11.19 -6.19 5.52
N GLY A 241 10.96 -4.97 5.04
CA GLY A 241 10.16 -3.96 5.76
C GLY A 241 8.71 -4.42 5.97
N GLY A 242 8.05 -4.00 7.06
CA GLY A 242 6.69 -4.45 7.37
C GLY A 242 5.70 -4.15 6.25
N ARG A 243 5.69 -2.92 5.73
CA ARG A 243 4.86 -2.49 4.59
C ARG A 243 5.22 -3.14 3.24
N TYR A 244 6.33 -3.87 3.19
CA TYR A 244 6.81 -4.66 2.05
C TYR A 244 6.74 -6.18 2.32
N SER A 245 6.03 -6.62 3.38
CA SER A 245 6.09 -8.00 3.88
C SER A 245 5.03 -8.94 3.31
N ILE A 246 4.11 -8.46 2.47
CA ILE A 246 3.02 -9.26 1.88
C ILE A 246 3.51 -10.51 1.14
N TRP A 247 4.76 -10.55 0.70
CA TRP A 247 5.37 -11.67 -0.04
C TRP A 247 5.92 -12.78 0.87
N SER A 248 6.03 -12.50 2.17
CA SER A 248 6.73 -13.33 3.16
C SER A 248 5.77 -14.24 3.95
N ALA A 249 6.32 -14.93 4.95
CA ALA A 249 5.55 -15.66 5.95
C ALA A 249 4.47 -14.81 6.67
N ALA A 250 4.54 -13.47 6.63
CA ALA A 250 3.46 -12.60 7.10
C ALA A 250 2.11 -12.88 6.40
N SER A 251 2.13 -13.50 5.23
CA SER A 251 0.93 -13.88 4.47
C SER A 251 0.56 -15.37 4.59
N VAL A 252 1.17 -16.13 5.52
CA VAL A 252 0.91 -17.58 5.64
C VAL A 252 -0.57 -17.92 5.85
N ALA A 253 -1.32 -17.06 6.55
CA ALA A 253 -2.76 -17.23 6.72
C ALA A 253 -3.51 -17.23 5.37
N VAL A 254 -3.18 -16.27 4.48
CA VAL A 254 -3.82 -16.19 3.16
C VAL A 254 -3.26 -17.22 2.18
N MET A 255 -1.97 -17.58 2.28
CA MET A 255 -1.41 -18.69 1.50
C MET A 255 -2.18 -19.99 1.80
N ALA A 256 -2.48 -20.26 3.08
CA ALA A 256 -3.23 -21.45 3.49
C ALA A 256 -4.71 -21.37 3.10
N SER A 257 -5.33 -20.18 3.20
CA SER A 257 -6.77 -20.02 3.00
C SER A 257 -7.23 -19.97 1.54
N PHE A 258 -6.34 -19.59 0.60
CA PHE A 258 -6.66 -19.41 -0.82
C PHE A 258 -5.88 -20.36 -1.75
N GLY A 259 -5.11 -21.28 -1.17
CA GLY A 259 -4.25 -22.21 -1.89
C GLY A 259 -2.90 -21.62 -2.32
N VAL A 260 -1.86 -22.45 -2.28
CA VAL A 260 -0.48 -22.05 -2.59
C VAL A 260 -0.27 -21.70 -4.05
N ASP A 261 -0.96 -22.36 -4.98
CA ASP A 261 -0.84 -22.11 -6.42
C ASP A 261 -1.25 -20.67 -6.79
N THR A 262 -2.38 -20.21 -6.24
CA THR A 262 -2.86 -18.82 -6.40
C THR A 262 -1.81 -17.82 -5.89
N PHE A 263 -1.16 -18.12 -4.76
CA PHE A 263 -0.14 -17.25 -4.19
C PHE A 263 1.16 -17.28 -5.01
N GLN A 264 1.51 -18.42 -5.61
CA GLN A 264 2.65 -18.51 -6.54
C GLN A 264 2.43 -17.69 -7.81
N GLU A 265 1.21 -17.67 -8.37
CA GLU A 265 0.85 -16.78 -9.49
C GLU A 265 1.02 -15.30 -9.11
N PHE A 266 0.64 -14.94 -7.88
CA PHE A 266 0.83 -13.60 -7.31
C PHE A 266 2.32 -13.23 -7.20
N LEU A 267 3.16 -14.12 -6.65
CA LEU A 267 4.62 -13.94 -6.61
C LEU A 267 5.22 -13.78 -8.02
N ALA A 268 4.76 -14.59 -8.98
CA ALA A 268 5.26 -14.58 -10.35
C ALA A 268 5.03 -13.23 -11.06
N GLY A 269 3.87 -12.60 -10.85
CA GLY A 269 3.58 -11.29 -11.43
C GLY A 269 4.38 -10.17 -10.80
N ALA A 270 4.60 -10.22 -9.49
CA ALA A 270 5.48 -9.29 -8.80
C ALA A 270 6.93 -9.43 -9.28
N ALA A 271 7.41 -10.66 -9.49
CA ALA A 271 8.71 -10.93 -10.09
C ALA A 271 8.84 -10.44 -11.54
N GLU A 272 7.75 -10.43 -12.32
CA GLU A 272 7.72 -9.84 -13.66
C GLU A 272 7.94 -8.33 -13.62
N MET A 273 7.26 -7.62 -12.70
CA MET A 273 7.46 -6.19 -12.49
C MET A 273 8.87 -5.88 -11.96
N ASP A 274 9.42 -6.71 -11.07
CA ASP A 274 10.80 -6.56 -10.60
C ASP A 274 11.81 -6.61 -11.76
N ARG A 275 11.64 -7.57 -12.68
CA ARG A 275 12.49 -7.67 -13.88
C ARG A 275 12.38 -6.42 -14.74
N HIS A 276 11.15 -5.96 -15.00
CA HIS A 276 10.93 -4.71 -15.74
C HIS A 276 11.67 -3.54 -15.09
N VAL A 277 11.53 -3.35 -13.78
CA VAL A 277 12.19 -2.23 -13.08
C VAL A 277 13.72 -2.36 -13.14
N LYS A 278 14.26 -3.59 -13.00
CA LYS A 278 15.70 -3.87 -13.05
C LYS A 278 16.31 -3.63 -14.43
N SER A 279 15.58 -3.91 -15.53
CA SER A 279 16.16 -3.93 -16.88
C SER A 279 15.75 -2.80 -17.81
N THR A 280 14.66 -2.08 -17.52
CA THR A 280 14.10 -1.08 -18.43
C THR A 280 14.69 0.31 -18.17
N PRO A 281 15.15 1.04 -19.21
CA PRO A 281 15.63 2.42 -19.07
C PRO A 281 14.62 3.34 -18.38
N VAL A 282 15.07 4.29 -17.56
CA VAL A 282 14.20 5.20 -16.77
C VAL A 282 13.11 5.86 -17.61
N ALA A 283 13.39 6.25 -18.86
CA ALA A 283 12.43 6.87 -19.77
C ALA A 283 11.20 5.98 -20.09
N ASP A 284 11.40 4.66 -20.15
CA ASP A 284 10.37 3.66 -20.48
C ASP A 284 9.92 2.85 -19.25
N ASN A 285 10.53 3.09 -18.09
CA ASN A 285 10.31 2.33 -16.88
C ASN A 285 9.07 2.85 -16.14
N LEU A 286 7.96 2.12 -16.27
CA LEU A 286 6.68 2.47 -15.62
C LEU A 286 6.79 2.92 -14.15
N ALA A 287 7.54 2.21 -13.29
CA ALA A 287 7.68 2.59 -11.89
C ALA A 287 8.44 3.92 -11.72
N ALA A 288 9.51 4.11 -12.49
CA ALA A 288 10.31 5.33 -12.46
C ALA A 288 9.52 6.54 -13.00
N GLN A 289 8.74 6.34 -14.07
CA GLN A 289 7.91 7.38 -14.68
C GLN A 289 6.80 7.84 -13.74
N LEU A 290 6.15 6.92 -13.03
CA LEU A 290 5.17 7.27 -12.00
C LEU A 290 5.82 7.96 -10.78
N ALA A 291 7.04 7.56 -10.40
CA ALA A 291 7.79 8.22 -9.34
C ALA A 291 8.18 9.67 -9.70
N LEU A 292 8.60 9.90 -10.95
CA LEU A 292 8.87 11.25 -11.48
C LEU A 292 7.60 12.11 -11.51
N LEU A 293 6.45 11.51 -11.83
CA LEU A 293 5.16 12.20 -11.77
C LEU A 293 4.78 12.60 -10.34
N ASP A 294 5.01 11.74 -9.34
CA ASP A 294 4.77 12.07 -7.94
C ASP A 294 5.67 13.22 -7.48
N PHE A 295 6.97 13.13 -7.79
CA PHE A 295 7.95 14.18 -7.51
C PHE A 295 7.54 15.51 -8.15
N TRP A 296 7.16 15.49 -9.43
CA TRP A 296 6.68 16.66 -10.15
C TRP A 296 5.45 17.29 -9.52
N ASN A 297 4.41 16.48 -9.32
CA ASN A 297 3.11 16.94 -8.83
C ASN A 297 3.22 17.53 -7.43
N THR A 298 3.96 16.88 -6.55
CA THR A 298 4.06 17.33 -5.16
C THR A 298 5.05 18.47 -4.99
N SER A 299 6.26 18.35 -5.53
CA SER A 299 7.33 19.32 -5.24
C SER A 299 7.28 20.58 -6.10
N PHE A 300 6.67 20.56 -7.29
CA PHE A 300 6.66 21.72 -8.21
C PHE A 300 5.24 22.21 -8.56
N MET A 301 4.31 21.29 -8.83
CA MET A 301 2.92 21.69 -9.03
C MET A 301 2.25 22.10 -7.70
N GLY A 302 2.75 21.60 -6.56
CA GLY A 302 2.25 21.92 -5.22
C GLY A 302 0.97 21.17 -4.88
N PHE A 303 0.73 20.02 -5.51
CA PHE A 303 -0.41 19.16 -5.20
C PHE A 303 -0.11 18.34 -3.94
N GLU A 304 -0.73 18.72 -2.84
CA GLU A 304 -0.51 18.12 -1.52
C GLU A 304 -1.23 16.78 -1.31
N SER A 305 -2.09 16.38 -2.25
CA SER A 305 -2.88 15.16 -2.14
C SER A 305 -3.00 14.43 -3.47
N ARG A 306 -3.10 13.11 -3.41
CA ARG A 306 -3.33 12.21 -4.54
C ARG A 306 -4.44 11.21 -4.21
N ALA A 307 -5.39 11.04 -5.13
CA ALA A 307 -6.51 10.12 -4.95
C ALA A 307 -6.35 8.87 -5.82
N VAL A 308 -6.40 7.68 -5.21
CA VAL A 308 -6.41 6.38 -5.90
C VAL A 308 -7.85 5.88 -6.04
N LEU A 309 -8.35 5.82 -7.26
CA LEU A 309 -9.72 5.47 -7.59
C LEU A 309 -9.75 4.08 -8.25
N ALA A 310 -10.00 3.07 -7.43
CA ALA A 310 -10.01 1.68 -7.86
C ALA A 310 -11.35 1.31 -8.51
N TYR A 311 -11.40 1.27 -9.85
CA TYR A 311 -12.52 0.73 -10.62
C TYR A 311 -12.40 -0.79 -10.70
N SER A 312 -12.48 -1.41 -9.53
CA SER A 312 -12.51 -2.85 -9.31
C SER A 312 -12.86 -3.13 -7.86
N ARG A 313 -13.90 -3.93 -7.63
CA ARG A 313 -14.28 -4.41 -6.30
C ARG A 313 -13.15 -5.20 -5.61
N ARG A 314 -12.27 -5.84 -6.39
CA ARG A 314 -11.12 -6.58 -5.87
C ARG A 314 -10.02 -5.66 -5.34
N LEU A 315 -10.04 -4.37 -5.67
CA LEU A 315 -9.01 -3.39 -5.30
C LEU A 315 -9.52 -2.35 -4.29
N ARG A 316 -10.68 -2.53 -3.67
CA ARG A 316 -11.22 -1.55 -2.70
C ARG A 316 -10.33 -1.32 -1.48
N MET A 317 -9.54 -2.33 -1.09
CA MET A 317 -8.55 -2.22 0.00
C MET A 317 -7.21 -1.64 -0.46
N LEU A 318 -7.00 -1.45 -1.77
CA LEU A 318 -5.73 -0.97 -2.31
C LEU A 318 -5.36 0.43 -1.79
N PRO A 319 -6.26 1.43 -1.73
CA PRO A 319 -5.91 2.73 -1.17
C PRO A 319 -5.41 2.63 0.29
N THR A 320 -6.03 1.81 1.12
CA THR A 320 -5.60 1.59 2.51
C THR A 320 -4.23 0.94 2.61
N TYR A 321 -3.95 -0.05 1.75
CA TYR A 321 -2.61 -0.64 1.66
C TYR A 321 -1.56 0.39 1.23
N LEU A 322 -1.86 1.16 0.18
CA LEU A 322 -0.95 2.18 -0.36
C LEU A 322 -0.72 3.34 0.61
N GLN A 323 -1.69 3.69 1.45
CA GLN A 323 -1.51 4.68 2.52
C GLN A 323 -0.33 4.30 3.41
N GLN A 324 -0.27 3.05 3.87
CA GLN A 324 0.87 2.62 4.65
C GLN A 324 2.14 2.57 3.80
N LEU A 325 2.09 1.93 2.62
CA LEU A 325 3.25 1.76 1.77
C LEU A 325 3.93 3.10 1.45
N GLU A 326 3.18 4.09 0.99
CA GLU A 326 3.73 5.35 0.52
C GLU A 326 3.95 6.36 1.65
N MET A 327 2.96 6.57 2.52
CA MET A 327 3.05 7.63 3.53
C MET A 327 4.02 7.27 4.65
N GLU A 328 4.10 5.99 5.06
CA GLU A 328 5.10 5.56 6.06
C GLU A 328 6.51 5.50 5.47
N SER A 329 6.65 5.22 4.16
CA SER A 329 7.95 5.23 3.48
C SER A 329 8.48 6.64 3.26
N ASN A 330 7.67 7.49 2.63
CA ASN A 330 8.12 8.75 2.04
C ASN A 330 7.57 10.00 2.74
N GLY A 331 6.74 9.86 3.78
CA GLY A 331 6.34 10.95 4.68
C GLY A 331 7.48 11.34 5.62
N LYS A 332 8.57 11.85 5.05
CA LYS A 332 9.82 12.17 5.76
C LYS A 332 10.13 13.66 5.67
N SER A 333 10.79 14.18 6.70
CA SER A 333 11.24 15.58 6.78
C SER A 333 12.75 15.74 6.64
N VAL A 334 13.51 14.66 6.70
CA VAL A 334 14.98 14.66 6.62
C VAL A 334 15.49 13.55 5.71
N GLY A 335 16.64 13.80 5.10
CA GLY A 335 17.40 12.83 4.34
C GLY A 335 18.18 11.84 5.22
N PRO A 336 18.84 10.84 4.61
CA PRO A 336 19.65 9.85 5.31
C PRO A 336 20.83 10.40 6.14
N ASP A 337 21.34 11.56 5.77
CA ASP A 337 22.40 12.30 6.48
C ASP A 337 21.86 13.16 7.63
N GLY A 338 20.54 13.25 7.78
CA GLY A 338 19.86 14.04 8.80
C GLY A 338 19.59 15.49 8.38
N GLU A 339 19.97 15.89 7.16
CA GLU A 339 19.66 17.21 6.63
C GLU A 339 18.18 17.31 6.24
N GLU A 340 17.61 18.51 6.31
CA GLU A 340 16.21 18.72 5.94
C GLU A 340 15.96 18.39 4.46
N ALA A 341 14.83 17.75 4.17
CA ALA A 341 14.43 17.46 2.81
C ALA A 341 14.28 18.80 2.03
N PRO A 342 14.89 18.94 0.84
CA PRO A 342 14.95 20.22 0.14
C PRO A 342 13.61 20.67 -0.46
N LEU A 343 12.64 19.76 -0.54
CA LEU A 343 11.33 19.95 -1.16
C LEU A 343 10.26 19.21 -0.34
N ALA A 344 8.99 19.53 -0.59
CA ALA A 344 7.88 18.74 -0.06
C ALA A 344 7.97 17.28 -0.55
N THR A 345 7.87 16.33 0.38
CA THR A 345 7.91 14.89 0.15
C THR A 345 6.51 14.31 -0.08
N ALA A 346 6.26 13.02 0.16
CA ALA A 346 5.04 12.33 -0.29
C ALA A 346 3.73 13.08 0.01
N PRO A 347 2.78 13.12 -0.96
CA PRO A 347 1.49 13.73 -0.76
C PRO A 347 0.60 12.88 0.14
N LEU A 348 -0.48 13.48 0.65
CA LEU A 348 -1.56 12.73 1.29
C LEU A 348 -2.23 11.80 0.27
N LEU A 349 -2.06 10.49 0.47
CA LEU A 349 -2.73 9.45 -0.31
C LEU A 349 -4.07 9.07 0.32
N TRP A 350 -5.12 9.07 -0.49
CA TRP A 350 -6.43 8.57 -0.09
C TRP A 350 -7.17 8.04 -1.33
N GLY A 351 -8.41 7.59 -1.17
CA GLY A 351 -9.20 7.17 -2.31
C GLY A 351 -10.26 6.15 -1.93
N GLY A 352 -10.71 5.39 -2.92
CA GLY A 352 -11.74 4.37 -2.71
C GLY A 352 -12.17 3.70 -4.01
N GLU A 353 -13.25 2.93 -3.90
CA GLU A 353 -13.80 2.16 -5.01
C GLU A 353 -14.60 3.04 -5.98
N GLY A 354 -14.31 2.93 -7.28
CA GLY A 354 -15.19 3.40 -8.34
C GLY A 354 -16.25 2.32 -8.66
N SER A 355 -17.54 2.65 -8.80
CA SER A 355 -18.16 3.98 -8.82
C SER A 355 -18.63 4.51 -7.46
N VAL A 356 -18.45 3.77 -6.35
CA VAL A 356 -18.93 4.17 -5.00
C VAL A 356 -18.45 5.58 -4.62
N GLY A 357 -17.18 5.90 -4.88
CA GLY A 357 -16.60 7.21 -4.63
C GLY A 357 -17.27 8.35 -5.42
N GLN A 358 -17.85 8.05 -6.60
CA GLN A 358 -18.57 9.04 -7.43
C GLN A 358 -19.75 9.62 -6.66
N HIS A 359 -20.39 8.81 -5.81
CA HIS A 359 -21.52 9.18 -4.98
C HIS A 359 -21.13 9.65 -3.57
N SER A 360 -19.86 9.94 -3.34
CA SER A 360 -19.35 10.38 -2.04
C SER A 360 -18.61 11.71 -2.15
N TYR A 361 -17.43 11.71 -2.78
CA TYR A 361 -16.50 12.85 -2.76
C TYR A 361 -16.16 13.39 -4.15
N HIS A 362 -16.68 12.81 -5.24
CA HIS A 362 -16.37 13.32 -6.59
C HIS A 362 -16.93 14.72 -6.86
N GLN A 363 -17.99 15.15 -6.16
CA GLN A 363 -18.41 16.55 -6.14
C GLN A 363 -17.24 17.49 -5.79
N TRP A 364 -16.48 17.14 -4.75
CA TRP A 364 -15.31 17.89 -4.34
C TRP A 364 -14.16 17.74 -5.32
N LEU A 365 -13.94 16.53 -5.86
CA LEU A 365 -12.92 16.33 -6.91
C LEU A 365 -13.20 17.16 -8.15
N HIS A 366 -14.46 17.38 -8.56
CA HIS A 366 -14.81 18.11 -9.78
C HIS A 366 -14.90 19.62 -9.60
N GLN A 367 -15.55 20.09 -8.53
CA GLN A 367 -15.90 21.50 -8.36
C GLN A 367 -15.28 22.13 -7.10
N GLY A 368 -14.54 21.36 -6.30
CA GLY A 368 -13.81 21.88 -5.14
C GLY A 368 -12.68 22.83 -5.55
N THR A 369 -12.23 23.66 -4.62
CA THR A 369 -11.17 24.67 -4.85
C THR A 369 -9.76 24.07 -4.88
N HIS A 370 -9.61 22.80 -4.51
CA HIS A 370 -8.33 22.10 -4.53
C HIS A 370 -8.24 21.25 -5.79
N VAL A 371 -7.07 21.25 -6.42
CA VAL A 371 -6.74 20.31 -7.49
C VAL A 371 -6.09 19.09 -6.86
N VAL A 372 -6.67 17.92 -7.10
CA VAL A 372 -6.15 16.64 -6.62
C VAL A 372 -5.89 15.76 -7.83
N PRO A 373 -4.61 15.47 -8.14
CA PRO A 373 -4.26 14.42 -9.07
C PRO A 373 -4.95 13.11 -8.72
N THR A 374 -5.59 12.51 -9.71
CA THR A 374 -6.31 11.24 -9.56
C THR A 374 -5.61 10.11 -10.30
N GLU A 375 -5.64 8.92 -9.75
CA GLU A 375 -5.16 7.72 -10.42
C GLU A 375 -6.33 6.75 -10.55
N PHE A 376 -6.81 6.59 -11.77
CA PHE A 376 -7.83 5.61 -12.11
C PHE A 376 -7.16 4.26 -12.31
N ILE A 377 -7.60 3.25 -11.57
CA ILE A 377 -7.13 1.86 -11.72
C ILE A 377 -8.29 1.00 -12.16
N LEU A 378 -8.38 0.73 -13.46
CA LEU A 378 -9.43 -0.09 -14.05
C LEU A 378 -8.94 -1.54 -14.21
N ALA A 379 -9.51 -2.45 -13.42
CA ALA A 379 -9.09 -3.85 -13.41
C ALA A 379 -10.26 -4.77 -13.04
N PRO A 380 -11.23 -4.95 -13.95
CA PRO A 380 -12.41 -5.77 -13.68
C PRO A 380 -12.03 -7.22 -13.39
N GLY A 381 -12.92 -7.99 -12.76
CA GLY A 381 -12.74 -9.43 -12.67
C GLY A 381 -13.00 -10.10 -14.03
N ASN A 382 -12.43 -11.28 -14.25
CA ASN A 382 -12.85 -12.13 -15.37
C ASN A 382 -14.20 -12.77 -15.03
N LEU A 383 -15.29 -12.05 -15.33
CA LEU A 383 -16.67 -12.42 -15.00
C LEU A 383 -17.48 -12.56 -16.29
N SER A 384 -18.57 -13.33 -16.25
CA SER A 384 -19.48 -13.49 -17.40
C SER A 384 -20.43 -12.31 -17.64
N ASP A 385 -20.46 -11.33 -16.74
CA ASP A 385 -21.30 -10.14 -16.82
C ASP A 385 -20.61 -9.01 -17.59
N ASN A 386 -20.69 -9.07 -18.92
CA ASN A 386 -20.07 -8.07 -19.79
C ASN A 386 -20.73 -6.67 -19.65
N GLU A 387 -22.04 -6.61 -19.42
CA GLU A 387 -22.75 -5.32 -19.25
C GLU A 387 -22.22 -4.58 -18.02
N GLY A 388 -22.03 -5.30 -16.90
CA GLY A 388 -21.41 -4.73 -15.70
C GLY A 388 -19.98 -4.23 -15.93
N VAL A 389 -19.16 -4.98 -16.68
CA VAL A 389 -17.79 -4.58 -17.01
C VAL A 389 -17.77 -3.34 -17.93
N GLU A 390 -18.63 -3.29 -18.95
CA GLU A 390 -18.77 -2.15 -19.84
C GLU A 390 -19.20 -0.89 -19.08
N ALA A 391 -20.19 -1.01 -18.19
CA ALA A 391 -20.64 0.08 -17.35
C ALA A 391 -19.53 0.60 -16.43
N LEU A 392 -18.81 -0.30 -15.74
CA LEU A 392 -17.69 0.06 -14.88
C LEU A 392 -16.60 0.83 -15.65
N THR A 393 -16.23 0.34 -16.83
CA THR A 393 -15.25 0.98 -17.72
C THR A 393 -15.73 2.35 -18.20
N ALA A 394 -17.00 2.46 -18.64
CA ALA A 394 -17.57 3.74 -19.09
C ALA A 394 -17.56 4.78 -17.97
N HIS A 395 -17.92 4.37 -16.74
CA HIS A 395 -17.84 5.24 -15.57
C HIS A 395 -16.41 5.70 -15.26
N ALA A 396 -15.40 4.81 -15.37
CA ALA A 396 -14.01 5.19 -15.16
C ALA A 396 -13.54 6.22 -16.20
N LEU A 397 -13.79 5.96 -17.48
CA LEU A 397 -13.39 6.82 -18.59
C LEU A 397 -14.08 8.18 -18.53
N ALA A 398 -15.39 8.21 -18.29
CA ALA A 398 -16.16 9.45 -18.21
C ALA A 398 -15.66 10.35 -17.06
N GLN A 399 -15.34 9.79 -15.90
CA GLN A 399 -14.81 10.59 -14.79
C GLN A 399 -13.42 11.15 -15.09
N ALA A 400 -12.53 10.35 -15.69
CA ALA A 400 -11.22 10.83 -16.12
C ALA A 400 -11.31 11.94 -17.18
N GLU A 401 -12.26 11.83 -18.10
CA GLU A 401 -12.54 12.85 -19.11
C GLU A 401 -13.09 14.15 -18.50
N VAL A 402 -14.12 14.07 -17.65
CA VAL A 402 -14.74 15.27 -17.05
C VAL A 402 -13.76 16.00 -16.11
N LEU A 403 -12.88 15.27 -15.40
CA LEU A 403 -11.84 15.91 -14.57
C LEU A 403 -10.88 16.76 -15.41
N ALA A 404 -10.46 16.25 -16.58
CA ALA A 404 -9.56 16.97 -17.47
C ALA A 404 -10.28 18.10 -18.22
N ASN A 405 -11.42 17.80 -18.84
CA ASN A 405 -12.07 18.68 -19.81
C ASN A 405 -13.08 19.65 -19.18
N GLY A 406 -13.68 19.27 -18.05
CA GLY A 406 -14.73 20.06 -17.42
C GLY A 406 -16.01 20.15 -18.26
N ARG A 407 -16.76 21.23 -18.04
CA ARG A 407 -17.98 21.65 -18.72
C ARG A 407 -18.11 23.16 -18.49
N SER A 408 -17.82 23.94 -19.53
CA SER A 408 -17.78 25.40 -19.52
C SER A 408 -19.18 26.01 -19.32
N LEU A 409 -19.22 27.29 -18.94
CA LEU A 409 -20.49 28.02 -18.83
C LEU A 409 -21.23 28.10 -20.17
N ALA A 410 -20.50 28.27 -21.27
CA ALA A 410 -21.07 28.32 -22.61
C ALA A 410 -21.75 27.00 -23.00
N GLU A 411 -21.15 25.86 -22.64
CA GLU A 411 -21.76 24.55 -22.85
C GLU A 411 -23.01 24.36 -22.00
N VAL A 412 -22.98 24.75 -20.71
CA VAL A 412 -24.16 24.71 -19.84
C VAL A 412 -25.30 25.56 -20.41
N GLU A 413 -25.01 26.79 -20.84
CA GLU A 413 -26.01 27.72 -21.40
C GLU A 413 -26.54 27.24 -22.77
N ALA A 414 -25.74 26.52 -23.55
CA ALA A 414 -26.17 25.95 -24.84
C ALA A 414 -27.04 24.69 -24.67
N GLU A 415 -26.67 23.79 -23.74
CA GLU A 415 -27.39 22.54 -23.49
C GLU A 415 -28.67 22.76 -22.67
N GLU A 416 -28.68 23.76 -21.79
CA GLU A 416 -29.78 24.05 -20.87
C GLU A 416 -30.14 25.56 -20.87
N PRO A 417 -30.69 26.09 -21.97
CA PRO A 417 -30.84 27.54 -22.20
C PRO A 417 -31.82 28.26 -21.25
N ASP A 418 -32.74 27.52 -20.62
CA ASP A 418 -33.76 28.06 -19.72
C ASP A 418 -33.28 28.18 -18.26
N LEU A 419 -32.03 27.84 -17.96
CA LEU A 419 -31.49 27.94 -16.60
C LEU A 419 -31.33 29.39 -16.13
N PRO A 420 -31.69 29.72 -14.88
CA PRO A 420 -31.28 30.98 -14.27
C PRO A 420 -29.75 31.13 -14.27
N PRO A 421 -29.19 32.34 -14.53
CA PRO A 421 -27.74 32.52 -14.67
C PRO A 421 -26.90 32.03 -13.49
N HIS A 422 -27.42 32.15 -12.26
CA HIS A 422 -26.71 31.68 -11.08
C HIS A 422 -26.68 30.15 -10.97
N ILE A 423 -27.69 29.44 -11.50
CA ILE A 423 -27.70 27.97 -11.57
C ILE A 423 -26.78 27.48 -12.69
N ALA A 424 -26.77 28.15 -13.85
CA ALA A 424 -25.84 27.82 -14.93
C ALA A 424 -24.38 27.84 -14.44
N ARG A 425 -23.99 28.86 -13.67
CA ARG A 425 -22.66 28.95 -13.04
C ARG A 425 -22.37 27.84 -12.02
N GLN A 426 -23.38 27.34 -11.31
CA GLN A 426 -23.21 26.22 -10.37
C GLN A 426 -23.00 24.87 -11.06
N LYS A 427 -23.42 24.74 -12.34
CA LYS A 427 -23.24 23.52 -13.14
C LYS A 427 -21.90 23.46 -13.89
N VAL A 428 -21.11 24.53 -13.85
CA VAL A 428 -19.79 24.59 -14.49
C VAL A 428 -18.85 23.60 -13.81
N HIS A 429 -18.20 22.76 -14.62
CA HIS A 429 -17.07 21.95 -14.17
C HIS A 429 -15.80 22.61 -14.69
N PRO A 430 -14.87 23.06 -13.82
CA PRO A 430 -13.72 23.85 -14.26
C PRO A 430 -12.73 23.09 -15.14
N GLY A 431 -12.73 21.75 -15.11
CA GLY A 431 -11.69 20.95 -15.78
C GLY A 431 -10.30 21.19 -15.18
N GLY A 432 -9.25 20.90 -15.93
CA GLY A 432 -7.86 21.17 -15.54
C GLY A 432 -7.34 20.31 -14.39
N ARG A 433 -7.96 19.16 -14.12
CA ARG A 433 -7.58 18.27 -13.01
C ARG A 433 -6.85 17.05 -13.54
N PRO A 434 -5.56 16.87 -13.18
CA PRO A 434 -4.73 15.86 -13.80
C PRO A 434 -5.11 14.45 -13.34
N SER A 435 -4.91 13.49 -14.23
CA SER A 435 -5.15 12.09 -13.95
C SER A 435 -4.15 11.16 -14.63
N THR A 436 -3.89 10.03 -13.99
CA THR A 436 -3.24 8.87 -14.60
C THR A 436 -4.29 7.78 -14.76
N PHE A 437 -4.28 7.08 -15.91
CA PHE A 437 -5.19 5.98 -16.17
C PHE A 437 -4.41 4.68 -16.31
N LEU A 438 -4.46 3.85 -15.27
CA LEU A 438 -3.83 2.53 -15.22
C LEU A 438 -4.90 1.46 -15.44
N HIS A 439 -4.66 0.54 -16.37
CA HIS A 439 -5.63 -0.53 -16.63
C HIS A 439 -5.01 -1.87 -17.00
N THR A 440 -5.79 -2.92 -16.80
CA THR A 440 -5.55 -4.27 -17.30
C THR A 440 -6.89 -4.89 -17.70
N GLU A 441 -6.87 -5.89 -18.58
CA GLU A 441 -8.11 -6.51 -19.09
C GLU A 441 -8.89 -7.18 -17.95
N TYR A 442 -8.22 -7.99 -17.12
CA TYR A 442 -8.80 -8.60 -15.94
C TYR A 442 -7.80 -8.70 -14.80
N LEU A 443 -8.25 -8.52 -13.55
CA LEU A 443 -7.41 -8.68 -12.37
C LEU A 443 -7.25 -10.16 -11.98
N THR A 444 -6.11 -10.74 -12.36
CA THR A 444 -5.65 -12.06 -11.91
C THR A 444 -4.68 -11.94 -10.72
N PRO A 445 -4.33 -13.05 -10.02
CA PRO A 445 -3.26 -13.04 -9.01
C PRO A 445 -1.95 -12.45 -9.55
N THR A 446 -1.52 -12.84 -10.75
CA THR A 446 -0.35 -12.27 -11.41
C THR A 446 -0.47 -10.75 -11.62
N LYS A 447 -1.64 -10.24 -12.04
CA LYS A 447 -1.83 -8.79 -12.21
C LYS A 447 -1.85 -8.03 -10.89
N LEU A 448 -2.43 -8.60 -9.82
CA LEU A 448 -2.33 -7.99 -8.49
C LEU A 448 -0.86 -7.96 -8.03
N GLY A 449 -0.11 -9.06 -8.21
CA GLY A 449 1.30 -9.12 -7.84
C GLY A 449 2.14 -8.05 -8.54
N ALA A 450 1.96 -7.94 -9.85
CA ALA A 450 2.60 -6.90 -10.65
C ALA A 450 2.23 -5.47 -10.18
N LEU A 451 0.97 -5.23 -9.85
CA LEU A 451 0.50 -3.93 -9.38
C LEU A 451 1.14 -3.54 -8.04
N ILE A 452 1.17 -4.45 -7.07
CA ILE A 452 1.75 -4.16 -5.76
C ILE A 452 3.26 -3.92 -5.89
N ALA A 453 3.98 -4.76 -6.65
CA ALA A 453 5.40 -4.53 -6.93
C ALA A 453 5.65 -3.21 -7.66
N LEU A 454 4.76 -2.79 -8.56
CA LEU A 454 4.84 -1.49 -9.23
C LEU A 454 4.82 -0.35 -8.21
N TYR A 455 3.89 -0.36 -7.26
CA TYR A 455 3.81 0.65 -6.21
C TYR A 455 4.98 0.59 -5.24
N GLU A 456 5.50 -0.60 -4.91
CA GLU A 456 6.69 -0.74 -4.07
C GLU A 456 7.90 -0.05 -4.70
N HIS A 457 8.15 -0.31 -5.99
CA HIS A 457 9.25 0.30 -6.74
C HIS A 457 9.04 1.79 -6.97
N ARG A 458 7.83 2.21 -7.35
CA ARG A 458 7.44 3.62 -7.46
C ARG A 458 7.75 4.37 -6.16
N THR A 459 7.37 3.79 -5.02
CA THR A 459 7.63 4.36 -3.69
C THR A 459 9.13 4.49 -3.43
N CYS A 460 9.91 3.44 -3.68
CA CYS A 460 11.36 3.46 -3.49
C CYS A 460 12.04 4.52 -4.36
N LEU A 461 11.69 4.58 -5.65
CA LEU A 461 12.28 5.51 -6.61
C LEU A 461 11.88 6.96 -6.31
N ALA A 462 10.65 7.20 -5.87
CA ALA A 462 10.22 8.53 -5.41
C ALA A 462 11.01 8.98 -4.17
N GLY A 463 11.34 8.08 -3.25
CA GLY A 463 12.20 8.39 -2.11
C GLY A 463 13.62 8.83 -2.53
N VAL A 464 14.18 8.24 -3.58
CA VAL A 464 15.47 8.65 -4.15
C VAL A 464 15.40 10.06 -4.73
N LEU A 465 14.34 10.37 -5.48
CA LEU A 465 14.12 11.72 -6.04
C LEU A 465 14.01 12.79 -4.94
N TRP A 466 13.37 12.47 -3.82
CA TRP A 466 13.30 13.35 -2.64
C TRP A 466 14.55 13.28 -1.74
N GLN A 467 15.52 12.42 -2.04
CA GLN A 467 16.73 12.19 -1.24
C GLN A 467 16.42 11.81 0.22
N ILE A 468 15.43 10.94 0.43
CA ILE A 468 14.98 10.45 1.74
C ILE A 468 15.17 8.94 1.87
N ASN A 469 15.16 8.44 3.11
CA ASN A 469 15.17 6.99 3.37
C ASN A 469 13.73 6.43 3.37
N SER A 470 13.36 5.66 2.35
CA SER A 470 12.04 5.03 2.24
C SER A 470 11.82 3.86 3.21
N PHE A 471 12.85 3.35 3.88
CA PHE A 471 12.82 2.05 4.54
C PHE A 471 12.76 2.10 6.07
N ASP A 472 12.97 3.27 6.68
CA ASP A 472 12.78 3.47 8.12
C ASP A 472 11.40 4.08 8.46
N GLN A 473 11.12 4.23 9.75
CA GLN A 473 9.87 4.83 10.25
C GLN A 473 10.01 5.44 11.67
N TRP A 474 11.05 6.22 11.94
CA TRP A 474 11.30 6.76 13.29
C TRP A 474 10.14 7.57 13.90
N GLY A 475 9.30 8.17 13.05
CA GLY A 475 8.14 8.98 13.46
C GLY A 475 7.12 8.25 14.34
N VAL A 476 7.06 6.91 14.32
CA VAL A 476 6.06 6.15 15.11
C VAL A 476 6.52 5.83 16.54
N GLU A 477 7.81 5.93 16.85
CA GLU A 477 8.38 5.43 18.13
C GLU A 477 8.01 6.30 19.33
N ARG A 478 7.86 7.61 19.13
CA ARG A 478 7.53 8.55 20.21
C ARG A 478 6.13 8.29 20.77
N GLY A 479 5.17 8.01 19.91
CA GLY A 479 3.80 7.66 20.29
C GLY A 479 3.75 6.41 21.17
N LYS A 480 4.45 5.34 20.76
CA LYS A 480 4.55 4.08 21.53
C LYS A 480 5.14 4.29 22.93
N THR A 481 6.21 5.06 23.01
CA THR A 481 6.85 5.40 24.30
C THR A 481 5.89 6.20 25.18
N MET A 482 5.13 7.14 24.61
CA MET A 482 4.16 7.95 25.35
C MET A 482 3.00 7.10 25.87
N ALA A 483 2.43 6.21 25.05
CA ALA A 483 1.36 5.31 25.47
C ALA A 483 1.77 4.47 26.70
N THR A 484 3.00 3.94 26.70
CA THR A 484 3.55 3.20 27.85
C THR A 484 3.60 4.05 29.13
N ARG A 485 3.98 5.33 29.03
CA ARG A 485 4.03 6.28 30.16
C ARG A 485 2.65 6.68 30.67
N LEU A 486 1.62 6.65 29.82
CA LEU A 486 0.26 7.05 30.19
C LEU A 486 -0.54 5.92 30.87
N LYS A 487 -0.17 4.65 30.70
CA LYS A 487 -0.87 3.53 31.37
C LYS A 487 -0.92 3.67 32.91
N PRO A 488 0.18 3.99 33.62
CA PRO A 488 0.12 4.24 35.07
C PRO A 488 -0.71 5.48 35.43
N VAL A 489 -0.73 6.51 34.56
CA VAL A 489 -1.56 7.71 34.76
C VAL A 489 -3.04 7.34 34.75
N LEU A 490 -3.48 6.51 33.80
CA LEU A 490 -4.86 6.01 33.72
C LEU A 490 -5.26 5.15 34.93
N LYS A 491 -4.28 4.50 35.58
CA LYS A 491 -4.49 3.75 36.84
C LYS A 491 -4.37 4.63 38.10
N SER A 492 -4.24 5.95 37.94
CA SER A 492 -4.01 6.92 39.02
C SER A 492 -2.76 6.62 39.88
N ALA A 493 -1.78 5.90 39.32
CA ALA A 493 -0.52 5.61 39.98
C ALA A 493 0.50 6.75 39.84
N THR A 494 0.36 7.57 38.80
CA THR A 494 1.19 8.74 38.51
C THR A 494 0.36 9.86 37.86
N GLN A 495 0.95 11.04 37.67
CA GLN A 495 0.39 12.13 36.87
C GLN A 495 1.09 12.22 35.51
N ALA A 496 0.40 12.72 34.49
CA ALA A 496 0.98 13.07 33.20
C ALA A 496 1.69 14.43 33.28
N ASP A 497 2.79 14.56 32.54
CA ASP A 497 3.57 15.80 32.48
C ASP A 497 2.84 16.93 31.75
N ASP A 498 2.04 16.59 30.73
CA ASP A 498 1.26 17.56 29.95
C ASP A 498 -0.08 17.88 30.65
N PRO A 499 -0.37 19.15 30.99
CA PRO A 499 -1.59 19.52 31.70
C PRO A 499 -2.88 19.20 30.92
N VAL A 500 -2.86 19.25 29.59
CA VAL A 500 -4.04 18.90 28.78
C VAL A 500 -4.32 17.41 28.90
N THR A 501 -3.29 16.59 28.72
CA THR A 501 -3.35 15.12 28.86
C THR A 501 -3.77 14.71 30.26
N GLN A 502 -3.25 15.37 31.30
CA GLN A 502 -3.66 15.11 32.68
C GLN A 502 -5.16 15.38 32.88
N ARG A 503 -5.65 16.54 32.42
CA ARG A 503 -7.09 16.86 32.50
C ARG A 503 -7.96 15.85 31.76
N LEU A 504 -7.53 15.40 30.57
CA LEU A 504 -8.25 14.38 29.81
C LEU A 504 -8.26 13.03 30.52
N ALA A 505 -7.12 12.61 31.07
CA ALA A 505 -7.02 11.37 31.83
C ALA A 505 -7.95 11.37 33.06
N ASP A 506 -8.09 12.52 33.73
CA ASP A 506 -9.00 12.66 34.87
C ASP A 506 -10.49 12.71 34.48
N GLN A 507 -10.82 13.06 33.23
CA GLN A 507 -12.19 13.01 32.70
C GLN A 507 -12.61 11.62 32.23
N ILE A 508 -11.65 10.80 31.78
CA ILE A 508 -11.91 9.47 31.22
C ILE A 508 -12.03 8.40 32.33
N LYS A 509 -11.31 8.58 33.44
CA LYS A 509 -11.46 7.77 34.66
C LYS A 509 -12.82 8.00 35.29
#